data_AF-A0A956V8P6-F1
#
_entry.id   AF-A0A956V8P6-F1
#
_cell.length_a   1.000
_cell.length_b   1.000
_cell.length_c   1.000
_cell.angle_alpha   90.00
_cell.angle_beta   90.00
_cell.angle_gamma   90.00
#
_symmetry.space_group_name_H-M   'P 1'
#
loop_
_entity.id
_entity.type
_entity.pdbx_description
1 polymer ?
#
loop_
_entity_poly.entity_id
_entity_poly.type
_entity_poly.pdbx_seq_one_letter_code
_entity_poly.pdbx_strand_id
1 'polypeptide(L)' 'MTSLEKRVFRFIKYHPGCTAQDIRNNYARSPRLEQVEEILESLVAKGFISSSSNNEQTSSYEIIGKTTKKNNLKDVIVS' A
#
# COMPACT_ATOMS: atom_id res chain seq x y z
N MET A 1 -2.82 9.96 -12.57
CA MET A 1 -3.43 8.70 -12.13
C MET A 1 -4.52 8.26 -13.10
N THR A 2 -4.38 7.09 -13.71
CA THR A 2 -5.39 6.41 -14.52
C THR A 2 -6.58 5.95 -13.67
N SER A 3 -7.70 5.59 -14.31
CA SER A 3 -8.87 5.06 -13.59
C SER A 3 -8.57 3.78 -12.79
N LEU A 4 -7.62 2.95 -13.25
CA LEU A 4 -7.21 1.73 -12.55
C LEU A 4 -6.29 2.05 -11.38
N GLU A 5 -5.30 2.94 -11.56
CA GLU A 5 -4.45 3.44 -10.47
C GLU A 5 -5.27 4.03 -9.33
N LYS A 6 -6.32 4.81 -9.65
CA LYS A 6 -7.23 5.39 -8.64
C LYS A 6 -8.00 4.32 -7.86
N ARG A 7 -8.39 3.22 -8.51
CA ARG A 7 -9.12 2.12 -7.85
C ARG A 7 -8.17 1.31 -6.95
N VAL A 8 -6.97 0.97 -7.44
CA VAL A 8 -5.95 0.27 -6.66
C VAL A 8 -5.53 1.11 -5.45
N PHE A 9 -5.23 2.40 -5.67
CA PHE A 9 -4.93 3.33 -4.58
C PHE A 9 -6.06 3.42 -3.55
N ARG A 10 -7.33 3.49 -4.00
CA ARG A 10 -8.49 3.51 -3.11
C ARG A 10 -8.63 2.20 -2.31
N PHE A 11 -8.35 1.05 -2.93
CA PHE A 11 -8.36 -0.24 -2.25
C PHE A 11 -7.35 -0.25 -1.10
N ILE A 12 -6.08 0.10 -1.38
CA ILE A 12 -5.02 0.17 -0.36
C ILE A 12 -5.38 1.18 0.75
N LYS A 13 -6.02 2.29 0.40
CA LYS A 13 -6.48 3.29 1.37
C LYS A 13 -7.51 2.74 2.38
N TYR A 14 -8.36 1.79 1.97
CA TYR A 14 -9.36 1.16 2.84
C TYR A 14 -8.87 -0.14 3.49
N HIS A 15 -7.84 -0.77 2.92
CA HIS A 15 -7.22 -1.99 3.42
C HIS A 15 -5.71 -1.78 3.63
N PRO A 16 -5.29 -0.99 4.64
CA PRO A 16 -3.87 -0.82 4.94
C PRO A 16 -3.23 -2.16 5.32
N GLY A 17 -2.03 -2.41 4.81
CA GLY A 17 -1.33 -3.67 5.00
C GLY A 17 -1.78 -4.79 4.05
N CYS A 18 -2.66 -4.50 3.09
CA CYS A 18 -3.06 -5.49 2.08
C CYS A 18 -1.87 -5.94 1.23
N THR A 19 -1.89 -7.19 0.79
CA THR A 19 -0.85 -7.77 -0.06
C THR A 19 -1.17 -7.62 -1.54
N ALA A 20 -0.17 -7.82 -2.41
CA ALA A 20 -0.40 -7.89 -3.85
C ALA A 20 -1.44 -8.98 -4.20
N GLN A 21 -1.47 -10.09 -3.45
CA GLN A 21 -2.44 -11.16 -3.65
C GLN A 21 -3.87 -10.73 -3.31
N ASP A 22 -4.08 -9.97 -2.23
CA ASP A 22 -5.41 -9.45 -1.87
C ASP A 22 -5.96 -8.54 -2.96
N ILE A 23 -5.09 -7.69 -3.50
CA ILE A 23 -5.42 -6.79 -4.60
C ILE A 23 -5.75 -7.61 -5.85
N ARG A 24 -4.89 -8.58 -6.23
CA ARG A 24 -5.17 -9.48 -7.36
C ARG A 24 -6.49 -10.22 -7.21
N ASN A 25 -6.79 -10.76 -6.04
CA ASN A 25 -8.04 -11.44 -5.77
C ASN A 25 -9.25 -10.51 -5.97
N ASN A 26 -9.14 -9.24 -5.56
CA ASN A 26 -10.17 -8.23 -5.81
C ASN A 26 -10.38 -7.95 -7.31
N TYR A 27 -9.30 -8.00 -8.10
CA TYR A 27 -9.32 -7.80 -9.55
C TYR A 27 -9.32 -9.13 -10.34
N ALA A 28 -9.58 -10.29 -9.74
CA ALA A 28 -9.43 -11.59 -10.40
C ALA A 28 -10.35 -11.78 -11.61
N ARG A 29 -11.48 -11.06 -11.64
CA ARG A 29 -12.42 -11.02 -12.79
C ARG A 29 -12.13 -9.89 -13.77
N SER A 30 -11.10 -9.09 -13.52
CA SER A 30 -10.71 -7.97 -14.37
C SER A 30 -9.74 -8.46 -15.44
N PRO A 31 -9.97 -8.15 -16.73
CA PRO A 31 -9.01 -8.45 -17.79
C PRO A 31 -7.70 -7.67 -17.66
N ARG A 32 -7.59 -6.76 -16.68
CA ARG A 32 -6.42 -5.93 -16.41
C ARG A 32 -5.64 -6.39 -15.18
N LEU A 33 -5.81 -7.65 -14.77
CA LEU A 33 -5.11 -8.23 -13.63
C LEU A 33 -3.58 -8.11 -13.77
N GLU A 34 -3.07 -8.32 -14.98
CA GLU A 34 -1.63 -8.24 -15.29
C GLU A 34 -1.07 -6.82 -15.08
N GLN A 35 -1.91 -5.79 -15.21
CA GLN A 35 -1.52 -4.39 -14.99
C GLN A 35 -1.45 -4.00 -13.50
N VAL A 36 -1.90 -4.87 -12.58
CA VAL A 36 -1.96 -4.55 -11.15
C VAL A 36 -0.55 -4.41 -10.56
N GLU A 37 0.39 -5.28 -10.95
CA GLU A 37 1.79 -5.21 -10.49
C GLU A 37 2.45 -3.91 -10.95
N GLU A 38 2.35 -3.60 -12.25
CA GLU A 38 2.89 -2.36 -12.84
C GLU A 38 2.31 -1.11 -12.15
N ILE A 39 1.02 -1.15 -11.81
CA ILE A 39 0.37 -0.05 -11.08
C ILE A 39 0.91 0.07 -9.65
N LEU A 40 1.14 -1.04 -8.95
CA LEU A 40 1.72 -1.01 -7.61
C LEU A 40 3.12 -0.41 -7.64
N GLU A 41 3.97 -0.86 -8.56
CA GLU A 41 5.31 -0.30 -8.77
C GLU A 41 5.24 1.19 -9.11
N SER A 42 4.33 1.60 -9.99
CA SER A 42 4.13 3.00 -10.36
C SER A 42 3.69 3.85 -9.16
N LEU A 43 2.79 3.34 -8.31
CA LEU A 43 2.32 4.05 -7.12
C LEU A 43 3.42 4.14 -6.04
N VAL A 44 4.27 3.12 -5.91
CA VAL A 44 5.45 3.15 -5.02
C VAL A 44 6.48 4.15 -5.53
N ALA A 45 6.84 4.09 -6.83
CA ALA A 45 7.81 4.99 -7.44
C ALA A 45 7.37 6.47 -7.37
N LYS A 46 6.07 6.73 -7.47
CA LYS A 46 5.49 8.08 -7.31
C LYS A 46 5.36 8.53 -5.85
N GLY A 47 5.65 7.66 -4.88
CA GLY A 47 5.56 7.96 -3.46
C GLY A 47 4.14 8.06 -2.92
N PHE A 48 3.15 7.48 -3.60
CA PHE A 48 1.77 7.44 -3.12
C PHE A 48 1.55 6.34 -2.08
N ILE A 49 2.25 5.22 -2.23
CA ILE A 49 2.17 4.06 -1.34
C ILE A 49 3.57 3.57 -0.97
N SER A 50 3.70 2.96 0.19
CA SER A 50 4.90 2.27 0.63
C SER A 50 4.64 0.77 0.55
N SER A 51 5.67 0.02 0.19
CA SER A 51 5.68 -1.43 0.25
C SER A 51 6.61 -1.89 1.36
N SER A 52 6.12 -2.68 2.31
CA SER A 52 6.94 -3.33 3.32
C SER A 52 7.02 -4.82 3.00
N SER A 53 8.24 -5.34 2.79
CA SER A 53 8.45 -6.78 2.62
C SER A 53 8.60 -7.40 4.00
N ASN A 54 7.63 -8.19 4.44
CA ASN A 54 7.83 -9.06 5.59
C ASN A 54 8.54 -10.34 5.10
N ASN A 55 9.38 -10.94 5.96
CA ASN A 55 10.30 -12.06 5.72
C ASN A 55 9.72 -13.32 5.01
N GLU A 56 8.43 -13.33 4.64
CA GLU A 56 7.68 -14.44 4.05
C GLU A 56 7.18 -14.13 2.62
N GLN A 57 8.02 -13.52 1.78
CA GLN A 57 7.75 -13.29 0.33
C GLN A 57 6.49 -12.49 -0.01
N THR A 58 5.82 -11.88 0.98
CA THR A 58 4.61 -11.09 0.79
C THR A 58 4.89 -9.63 1.14
N SER A 59 4.78 -8.77 0.13
CA SER A 59 4.84 -7.32 0.33
C SER A 59 3.46 -6.80 0.74
N SER A 60 3.40 -6.10 1.87
CA SER A 60 2.24 -5.35 2.30
C SER A 60 2.32 -3.91 1.80
N TYR A 61 1.18 -3.33 1.44
CA TYR A 61 1.10 -1.97 0.89
C TYR A 61 0.31 -1.04 1.78
N GLU A 62 0.79 0.19 1.94
CA GLU A 62 0.16 1.22 2.76
C GLU A 62 0.26 2.60 2.09
N ILE A 63 -0.68 3.50 2.36
CA ILE A 63 -0.65 4.86 1.80
C ILE A 63 0.39 5.72 2.53
N ILE A 64 1.32 6.32 1.78
CA ILE A 64 2.28 7.30 2.31
C ILE A 64 1.53 8.59 2.65
N GLY A 65 1.77 9.13 3.85
CA GLY A 65 1.14 10.39 4.31
C GLY A 65 -0.12 10.22 5.15
N LYS A 66 -0.67 8.99 5.30
CA LYS A 66 -1.50 8.64 6.46
C LYS A 66 -0.61 8.00 7.52
N THR A 67 0.30 8.79 8.07
CA THR A 67 0.74 8.53 9.43
C THR A 67 -0.51 8.64 10.29
N THR A 68 -1.03 7.54 10.82
CA THR A 68 -1.75 7.64 12.08
C THR A 68 -0.81 8.40 12.99
N LYS A 69 -1.10 9.67 13.29
CA LYS A 69 -0.36 10.47 14.27
C LYS A 69 -0.30 9.64 15.56
N LYS A 70 0.79 8.92 15.78
CA LYS A 70 1.28 8.65 17.13
C LYS A 70 2.15 9.85 17.49
N ASN A 71 1.51 10.98 17.78
CA ASN A 71 2.22 12.06 18.46
C ASN A 71 2.25 11.71 19.96
N ASN A 72 3.37 11.10 20.34
CA ASN A 72 4.19 11.31 21.55
C ASN A 72 3.55 11.49 22.95
N LEU A 73 3.94 10.60 23.86
CA LEU A 73 4.00 10.78 25.32
C LEU A 73 5.08 9.78 25.79
N LYS A 74 6.25 10.10 26.36
CA LYS A 74 6.91 11.30 26.88
C LYS A 74 8.41 11.07 26.60
N ASP A 75 9.14 12.04 26.05
CA ASP A 75 10.05 12.91 26.82
C ASP A 75 10.86 12.19 27.92
N VAL A 76 12.19 12.28 27.75
CA VAL A 76 13.21 12.45 28.80
C VAL A 76 13.84 11.19 29.43
N ILE A 77 15.06 10.96 28.93
CA ILE A 77 16.19 10.29 29.57
C ILE A 77 16.54 11.04 30.87
N VAL A 78 16.65 10.35 32.00
CA VAL A 78 17.54 10.73 33.12
C VAL A 78 18.21 9.45 33.65
N SER A 79 19.50 9.57 33.97
CA SER A 79 20.47 8.56 34.44
C SER A 79 20.01 7.66 35.58
#